data_AF-A0A2C9KIB5-F1
#
_entry.id   AF-A0A2C9KIB5-F1
#
_cell.length_a   1.000
_cell.length_b   1.000
_cell.length_c   1.000
_cell.angle_alpha   90.00
_cell.angle_beta   90.00
_cell.angle_gamma   90.00
#
_symmetry.space_group_name_H-M   'P 1'
#
loop_
_entity.id
_entity.type
_entity.pdbx_description
1 polymer ?
#
loop_
_entity_poly.entity_id
_entity_poly.type
_entity_poly.pdbx_seq_one_letter_code
_entity_poly.pdbx_strand_id
1 'polypeptide(L)'
;MQISTRQKDYIIDTLALRNELYLINDVFTDPSITKVFHGADSDIQWLQRDFGVYVVNMFDTGQAARVLGFSRFSLAHLMMNYCHIEADKQFQLADWRIRYQLCGLFIKCVYTLFAGRTVDGTLSSK
;
A
#
# COMPACT_ATOMS: atom_id res chain seq x y z
N MET A 1 -2.49 -2.15 -6.19
CA MET A 1 -2.07 -1.45 -4.96
C MET A 1 -0.61 -1.79 -4.69
N GLN A 2 0.19 -0.82 -4.28
CA GLN A 2 1.61 -1.00 -3.97
C GLN A 2 1.81 -0.76 -2.47
N ILE A 3 2.55 -1.64 -1.82
CA ILE A 3 2.87 -1.53 -0.39
C ILE A 3 4.34 -1.87 -0.21
N SER A 4 5.06 -1.03 0.51
CA SER A 4 6.47 -1.26 0.82
C SER A 4 6.65 -1.33 2.33
N THR A 5 7.46 -2.28 2.78
CA THR A 5 7.96 -2.38 4.15
C THR A 5 9.43 -1.98 4.18
N ARG A 6 10.09 -2.08 5.34
CA ARG A 6 11.54 -1.82 5.40
C ARG A 6 12.37 -2.88 4.68
N GLN A 7 11.81 -4.08 4.47
CA GLN A 7 12.55 -5.23 3.94
C GLN A 7 12.08 -5.67 2.56
N LYS A 8 10.83 -5.36 2.18
CA LYS A 8 10.20 -5.92 0.99
C LYS A 8 9.10 -5.03 0.43
N ASP A 9 9.00 -5.10 -0.90
CA ASP A 9 7.95 -4.45 -1.69
C ASP A 9 6.92 -5.46 -2.18
N TYR A 10 5.67 -5.03 -2.23
CA TYR A 10 4.51 -5.83 -2.56
C TYR A 10 3.67 -5.13 -3.63
N ILE A 11 3.29 -5.88 -4.66
CA ILE A 11 2.29 -5.47 -5.64
C ILE A 11 1.07 -6.37 -5.46
N ILE A 12 -0.05 -5.76 -5.09
CA ILE A 12 -1.30 -6.45 -4.81
C ILE A 12 -2.26 -6.21 -5.99
N ASP A 13 -2.72 -7.30 -6.60
CA ASP A 13 -3.78 -7.29 -7.62
C ASP A 13 -5.13 -7.01 -6.95
N THR A 14 -5.54 -5.74 -7.01
CA THR A 14 -6.79 -5.27 -6.39
C THR A 14 -8.03 -5.61 -7.20
N LEU A 15 -7.86 -6.09 -8.43
CA LEU A 15 -8.98 -6.57 -9.25
C LEU A 15 -9.26 -8.05 -8.95
N ALA A 16 -8.23 -8.86 -8.69
CA ALA A 16 -8.38 -10.24 -8.23
C ALA A 16 -8.93 -10.30 -6.79
N LEU A 17 -8.39 -9.47 -5.90
CA LEU A 17 -8.64 -9.54 -4.45
C LEU A 17 -9.67 -8.49 -3.98
N ARG A 18 -10.52 -8.01 -4.89
CA ARG A 18 -11.41 -6.87 -4.61
C ARG A 18 -12.29 -7.11 -3.37
N ASN A 19 -12.78 -8.34 -3.19
CA ASN A 19 -13.70 -8.69 -2.11
C ASN A 19 -13.00 -9.04 -0.81
N GLU A 20 -11.69 -9.28 -0.84
CA GLU A 20 -10.87 -9.71 0.30
C GLU A 20 -10.00 -8.58 0.85
N LEU A 21 -9.83 -7.49 0.09
CA LEU A 21 -8.94 -6.38 0.46
C LEU A 21 -9.30 -5.70 1.77
N TYR A 22 -10.56 -5.77 2.21
CA TYR A 22 -10.98 -5.23 3.52
C TYR A 22 -10.18 -5.82 4.70
N LEU A 23 -9.61 -7.02 4.55
CA LEU A 23 -8.78 -7.67 5.57
C LEU A 23 -7.53 -6.86 5.93
N ILE A 24 -7.07 -5.98 5.03
CA ILE A 24 -5.92 -5.12 5.31
C ILE A 24 -6.21 -4.05 6.38
N ASN A 25 -7.47 -3.84 6.74
CA ASN A 25 -7.87 -2.90 7.79
C ASN A 25 -7.22 -3.22 9.14
N ASP A 26 -6.90 -4.49 9.43
CA ASP A 26 -6.17 -4.88 10.64
C ASP A 26 -4.84 -4.12 10.79
N VAL A 27 -4.20 -3.75 9.68
CA VAL A 27 -2.95 -2.97 9.65
C VAL A 27 -3.21 -1.50 9.32
N PHE A 28 -4.11 -1.24 8.37
CA PHE A 28 -4.37 0.13 7.89
C PHE A 28 -5.11 0.98 8.92
N THR A 29 -5.86 0.37 9.83
CA THR A 29 -6.54 1.07 10.93
C THR A 29 -5.83 0.97 12.29
N ASP A 30 -4.74 0.19 12.38
CA ASP A 30 -3.91 0.14 13.59
C ASP A 30 -3.17 1.47 13.79
N PRO A 31 -3.46 2.23 14.87
CA PRO A 31 -2.82 3.53 15.12
C PRO A 31 -1.34 3.39 15.51
N SER A 32 -0.87 2.21 15.90
CA SER A 32 0.55 1.98 16.22
C SER A 32 1.45 1.90 14.97
N ILE A 33 0.86 1.70 13.80
CA ILE A 33 1.57 1.56 12.53
C ILE A 33 1.34 2.84 11.70
N THR A 34 2.39 3.59 11.41
CA THR A 34 2.27 4.76 10.50
C THR A 34 2.18 4.30 9.05
N LYS A 35 1.14 4.77 8.34
CA LYS A 35 1.01 4.55 6.89
C LYS A 35 1.50 5.77 6.14
N VAL A 36 2.53 5.62 5.32
CA VAL A 36 3.13 6.72 4.56
C VAL A 36 2.54 6.75 3.15
N PHE A 37 1.98 7.89 2.76
CA PHE A 37 1.46 8.14 1.41
C PHE A 37 2.12 9.40 0.81
N HIS A 38 1.82 9.66 -0.46
CA HIS A 38 2.20 10.89 -1.14
C HIS A 38 1.02 11.47 -1.92
N GLY A 39 0.40 12.55 -1.41
CA GLY A 39 -0.76 13.16 -2.05
C GLY A 39 -1.98 12.24 -2.04
N ALA A 40 -2.37 11.77 -0.85
CA ALA A 40 -3.30 10.66 -0.67
C ALA A 40 -4.79 11.01 -0.91
N ASP A 41 -5.12 12.24 -1.33
CA ASP A 41 -6.49 12.75 -1.41
C ASP A 41 -7.43 11.81 -2.21
N SER A 42 -6.97 11.35 -3.37
CA SER A 42 -7.71 10.39 -4.21
C SER A 42 -7.63 8.97 -3.69
N ASP A 43 -6.46 8.54 -3.19
CA ASP A 43 -6.24 7.18 -2.70
C ASP A 43 -7.17 6.84 -1.54
N ILE A 44 -7.36 7.77 -0.60
CA ILE A 44 -8.27 7.59 0.53
C ILE A 44 -9.71 7.37 0.05
N GLN A 45 -10.17 8.16 -0.93
CA GLN A 45 -11.51 7.99 -1.49
C GLN A 45 -11.68 6.65 -2.21
N TRP A 46 -10.68 6.24 -3.00
CA TRP A 46 -10.73 4.97 -3.74
C TRP A 46 -10.68 3.76 -2.81
N LEU A 47 -9.84 3.80 -1.77
CA LEU A 47 -9.76 2.74 -0.75
C LEU A 47 -11.10 2.50 -0.06
N GLN A 48 -11.77 3.59 0.34
CA GLN A 48 -13.07 3.51 1.00
C GLN A 48 -14.17 3.05 0.04
N ARG A 49 -14.26 3.66 -1.14
CA ARG A 49 -15.30 3.37 -2.14
C ARG A 49 -15.23 1.94 -2.67
N ASP A 50 -14.04 1.47 -3.04
CA ASP A 50 -13.90 0.24 -3.81
C ASP A 50 -13.63 -0.99 -2.96
N PHE A 51 -13.05 -0.82 -1.77
CA PHE A 51 -12.53 -1.93 -0.97
C PHE A 51 -12.96 -1.89 0.51
N GLY A 52 -13.66 -0.84 0.96
CA GLY A 52 -14.02 -0.67 2.37
C GLY A 52 -12.80 -0.55 3.30
N VAL A 53 -11.69 0.00 2.78
CA VAL A 53 -10.44 0.17 3.53
C VAL A 53 -10.33 1.60 4.06
N TYR A 54 -10.02 1.71 5.35
CA TYR A 54 -9.83 2.99 6.04
C TYR A 54 -8.39 3.12 6.55
N VAL A 55 -7.90 4.35 6.70
CA VAL A 55 -6.51 4.61 7.12
C VAL A 55 -6.51 5.46 8.39
N VAL A 56 -5.82 4.98 9.43
CA VAL A 56 -5.59 5.68 10.70
C VAL A 56 -4.09 5.87 10.89
N ASN A 57 -3.63 6.98 11.48
CA ASN A 57 -2.19 7.31 11.60
C ASN A 57 -1.49 7.33 10.22
N MET A 58 -1.99 8.19 9.33
CA MET A 58 -1.42 8.41 8.01
C MET A 58 -0.47 9.60 8.02
N PHE A 59 0.68 9.47 7.36
CA PHE A 59 1.63 10.55 7.10
C PHE A 59 1.73 10.81 5.61
N ASP A 60 1.36 12.02 5.17
CA ASP A 60 1.39 12.42 3.76
C ASP A 60 2.66 13.23 3.45
N THR A 61 3.57 12.64 2.67
CA THR A 61 4.82 13.28 2.26
C THR A 61 4.62 14.46 1.31
N GLY A 62 3.54 14.50 0.55
CA GLY A 62 3.17 15.63 -0.30
C GLY A 62 2.72 16.84 0.53
N GLN A 63 1.97 16.61 1.60
CA GLN A 63 1.65 17.67 2.57
C GLN A 63 2.89 18.11 3.35
N ALA A 64 3.74 17.18 3.79
CA ALA A 64 5.00 17.50 4.45
C ALA A 64 5.91 18.38 3.57
N ALA A 65 6.03 18.08 2.27
CA ALA A 65 6.81 18.87 1.33
C ALA A 65 6.30 20.32 1.20
N ARG A 66 4.97 20.53 1.27
CA ARG A 66 4.35 21.86 1.28
C ARG A 66 4.68 22.63 2.56
N VAL A 67 4.52 21.98 3.71
CA VAL A 67 4.83 22.57 5.03
C VAL A 67 6.31 22.96 5.13
N LEU A 68 7.20 22.13 4.58
CA LEU A 68 8.64 22.39 4.55
C LEU A 68 9.07 23.41 3.49
N GLY A 69 8.16 23.94 2.66
CA GLY A 69 8.45 24.99 1.69
C GLY A 69 9.30 24.54 0.50
N PHE A 70 9.17 23.28 0.05
CA PHE A 70 9.94 22.77 -1.08
C PHE A 70 9.53 23.50 -2.38
N SER A 71 10.47 23.61 -3.34
CA SER A 71 10.17 24.27 -4.62
C SER A 71 9.16 23.48 -5.48
N ARG A 72 9.13 22.15 -5.31
CA ARG A 72 8.15 21.25 -5.93
C ARG A 72 7.68 20.21 -4.91
N PHE A 73 6.45 19.77 -5.04
CA PHE A 73 5.82 18.86 -4.07
C PHE A 73 5.56 17.44 -4.60
N SER A 74 5.97 17.14 -5.84
CA SER A 74 5.68 15.85 -6.46
C SER A 74 6.59 14.73 -5.95
N LEU A 75 6.09 13.49 -5.99
CA LEU A 75 6.87 12.31 -5.59
C LEU A 75 8.17 12.21 -6.39
N ALA A 76 8.11 12.47 -7.70
CA ALA A 76 9.28 12.49 -8.57
C ALA A 76 10.36 13.48 -8.09
N HIS A 77 9.96 14.65 -7.58
CA HIS A 77 10.91 15.62 -7.02
C HIS A 77 11.54 15.10 -5.73
N LEU A 78 10.75 14.49 -4.84
CA LEU A 78 11.26 13.92 -3.60
C LEU A 78 12.21 12.74 -3.88
N MET A 79 11.87 11.86 -4.82
CA MET A 79 12.71 10.74 -5.24
C MET A 79 14.06 11.21 -5.79
N MET A 80 14.06 12.27 -6.62
CA MET A 80 15.30 12.81 -7.15
C MET A 80 16.16 13.46 -6.06
N ASN A 81 15.55 14.26 -5.17
CA ASN A 81 16.28 14.98 -4.14
C ASN A 81 16.87 14.07 -3.06
N TYR A 82 16.12 13.05 -2.63
CA TYR A 82 16.51 12.20 -1.49
C TYR A 82 17.11 10.86 -1.89
N CYS A 83 16.66 10.28 -3.01
CA CYS A 83 17.10 8.96 -3.44
C CYS A 83 18.00 9.00 -4.68
N HIS A 84 18.15 10.18 -5.33
CA HIS A 84 18.85 10.34 -6.61
C HIS A 84 18.29 9.44 -7.72
N ILE A 85 16.97 9.23 -7.71
CA ILE A 85 16.24 8.43 -8.70
C ILE A 85 15.38 9.36 -9.57
N GLU A 86 15.55 9.25 -10.89
CA GLU A 86 14.68 9.89 -11.86
C GLU A 86 13.42 9.03 -12.09
N ALA A 87 12.25 9.62 -11.89
CA ALA A 87 10.99 8.91 -12.04
C ALA A 87 10.62 8.76 -13.53
N ASP A 88 10.48 7.51 -13.98
CA ASP A 88 9.90 7.20 -15.28
C ASP A 88 8.38 7.45 -15.26
N LYS A 89 7.90 8.27 -16.19
CA LYS A 89 6.49 8.67 -16.29
C LYS A 89 5.75 7.95 -17.42
N GLN A 90 6.41 7.08 -18.18
CA GLN A 90 5.83 6.41 -19.34
C GLN A 90 4.53 5.67 -19.01
N PHE A 91 4.42 5.11 -17.80
CA PHE A 91 3.27 4.29 -17.39
C PHE A 91 2.19 5.03 -16.61
N GLN A 92 2.31 6.35 -16.42
CA GLN A 92 1.33 7.11 -15.62
C GLN A 92 -0.10 7.06 -16.19
N LEU A 93 -0.22 6.96 -17.52
CA LEU A 93 -1.50 6.86 -18.25
C LEU A 93 -1.74 5.46 -18.85
N ALA A 94 -0.98 4.46 -18.43
CA ALA A 94 -1.13 3.10 -18.92
C ALA A 94 -2.47 2.48 -18.46
N ASP A 95 -2.99 1.51 -19.23
CA ASP A 95 -4.13 0.72 -18.79
C ASP A 95 -3.67 -0.37 -17.80
N TRP A 96 -3.81 -0.07 -16.51
CA TRP A 96 -3.44 -0.96 -15.41
C TRP A 96 -4.39 -2.16 -15.23
N ARG A 97 -5.42 -2.32 -16.06
CA ARG A 97 -6.33 -3.49 -16.04
C ARG A 97 -5.78 -4.67 -16.83
N ILE A 98 -4.79 -4.44 -17.70
CA ILE A 98 -4.20 -5.49 -18.53
C ILE A 98 -3.54 -6.54 -17.62
N ARG A 99 -3.94 -7.81 -17.78
CA ARG A 99 -3.34 -8.95 -17.09
C ARG A 99 -2.67 -9.86 -18.10
N TYR A 100 -1.37 -10.09 -17.95
CA TYR A 100 -0.66 -11.12 -18.70
C TYR A 100 -0.88 -12.46 -17.98
N GLN A 101 -1.33 -13.48 -18.72
CA GLN A 101 -1.72 -14.80 -18.18
C GLN A 101 -0.55 -15.64 -17.66
N LEU A 102 0.64 -15.05 -17.54
CA LEU A 102 1.88 -15.67 -17.07
C LEU A 102 2.24 -15.06 -15.71
N CYS A 103 1.68 -15.57 -14.62
CA CYS A 103 2.40 -15.87 -13.37
C CYS A 103 1.40 -16.20 -12.25
N GLY A 104 1.19 -17.49 -11.98
CA GLY A 104 0.43 -17.98 -10.81
C GLY A 104 1.10 -17.69 -9.45
N LEU A 105 2.14 -16.85 -9.37
CA LEU A 105 2.84 -16.51 -8.11
C LEU A 105 2.40 -15.19 -7.46
N PHE A 106 1.76 -14.26 -8.18
CA PHE A 106 1.50 -12.91 -7.62
C PHE A 106 0.33 -12.85 -6.62
N ILE A 107 -0.50 -13.89 -6.54
CA ILE A 107 -1.72 -13.91 -5.71
C ILE A 107 -1.44 -14.28 -4.24
N LYS A 108 -0.24 -14.79 -3.89
CA LYS A 108 0.05 -15.32 -2.54
C LYS A 108 0.55 -14.32 -1.49
N CYS A 109 0.77 -13.04 -1.82
CA CYS A 109 1.36 -12.11 -0.83
C CYS A 109 0.39 -11.65 0.26
N VAL A 110 -0.92 -11.57 0.00
CA VAL A 110 -1.88 -11.19 1.06
C VAL A 110 -2.15 -12.37 2.00
N TYR A 111 -2.37 -13.57 1.45
CA TYR A 111 -2.66 -14.76 2.27
C TYR A 111 -1.53 -15.12 3.26
N THR A 112 -0.27 -14.93 2.89
CA THR A 112 0.87 -15.33 3.74
C THR A 112 1.12 -14.36 4.89
N LEU A 113 0.70 -13.09 4.78
CA LEU A 113 0.87 -12.12 5.88
C LEU A 113 -0.14 -12.34 7.01
N PHE A 114 -1.33 -12.85 6.70
CA PHE A 114 -2.42 -13.06 7.67
C PHE A 114 -2.54 -14.50 8.18
N ALA A 115 -2.09 -15.52 7.42
CA ALA A 115 -2.12 -16.92 7.86
C ALA A 115 -1.00 -17.29 8.87
N GLY A 116 -0.09 -16.36 9.18
CA GLY A 116 1.01 -16.56 10.13
C GLY A 116 0.65 -16.42 11.61
N ARG A 117 -0.61 -16.16 11.96
CA ARG A 117 -1.11 -16.28 13.34
C ARG A 117 -1.96 -17.55 13.49
N THR A 118 -1.32 -18.70 13.43
CA THR A 118 -1.84 -19.88 14.14
C THR A 118 -1.77 -19.55 15.63
N VAL A 119 -2.95 -19.39 16.23
CA VAL A 119 -3.11 -19.37 17.67
C VAL A 119 -2.66 -20.74 18.15
N ASP A 120 -1.51 -20.82 18.82
CA ASP A 120 -1.07 -22.02 19.54
C ASP A 120 -2.04 -22.24 20.72
N GLY A 121 -3.18 -22.86 20.41
CA GLY A 121 -4.12 -23.38 21.38
C GLY A 121 -3.52 -24.62 22.05
N THR A 122 -2.72 -24.39 23.09
CA THR A 122 -2.42 -25.43 24.07
C THR A 122 -3.69 -25.77 24.83
N LEU A 123 -4.42 -26.77 24.35
CA LEU A 123 -5.33 -27.57 25.17
C LEU A 123 -4.48 -28.37 26.16
N SER A 124 -4.19 -27.77 27.31
CA SER A 124 -3.75 -28.54 28.49
C SER A 124 -4.99 -28.98 29.26
N SER A 125 -5.27 -30.27 29.21
CA SER A 125 -6.14 -30.95 30.17
C SER A 125 -5.64 -30.69 31.59
N LYS A 126 -6.53 -30.22 32.47
CA LYS A 126 -6.75 -30.67 33.86
C LYS A 126 -7.89 -29.89 34.48
#